data_AF-S7Q221-F1
#
_entry.id   AF-S7Q221-F1
#
_cell.length_a   1.000
_cell.length_b   1.000
_cell.length_c   1.000
_cell.angle_alpha   90.00
_cell.angle_beta   90.00
_cell.angle_gamma   90.00
#
_symmetry.space_group_name_H-M   'P 1'
#
loop_
_entity.id
_entity.type
_entity.pdbx_description
1 polymer ?
#
loop_
_entity_poly.entity_id
_entity_poly.type
_entity_poly.pdbx_seq_one_letter_code
_entity_poly.pdbx_strand_id
1 'polypeptide(L)'
;MPSPQHHLIYPKTNIPRPPLPVHRANSQLKLTESSKLPEVKFQELEKEGQKVIIGRLKIPTPSGHAFILRRYDTGAVSLTTMFRAAFPLATDEEEKAETAWVKANYDVGTQKDAYRVRLAGTWVGVDVALSVAEAYSISHIIPLLAAAEPEEGKQYRRSGKPTTPKQQPAPPVTTTLPTPAPSFGSPNPTKRRREASPAPVVELKPPPSPPPSASPALRRSPRKPSPAVTTASPAKSSVLKSTAATTTTVKVGKPPSKPASKRQQEPLTPAASDETVGEDELPDIHGPDMNEDIAEQKELIERLKKERDEAEQERARAIEEADDLKQKELVGKKREREDSEEQQYKFEFKEPENKERAIATNRRVTGFYERMPPERKSAAWGAVAFAAGLGAMTFLPNLLGF
;
A
#
# COMPACT_ATOMS: atom_id res chain seq x y z
N MET A 1 -38.11 16.60 -1.31
CA MET A 1 -36.87 15.85 -1.05
C MET A 1 -36.35 16.27 0.30
N PRO A 2 -36.19 15.36 1.28
CA PRO A 2 -35.55 15.70 2.54
C PRO A 2 -34.08 16.06 2.28
N SER A 3 -33.61 17.17 2.84
CA SER A 3 -32.20 17.53 2.81
C SER A 3 -31.40 16.42 3.52
N PRO A 4 -30.30 15.91 2.95
CA PRO A 4 -29.47 14.94 3.65
C PRO A 4 -28.92 15.60 4.91
N GLN A 5 -29.35 15.11 6.08
CA GLN A 5 -28.80 15.56 7.34
C GLN A 5 -27.38 15.03 7.43
N HIS A 6 -26.41 15.88 7.10
CA HIS A 6 -25.00 15.59 7.30
C HIS A 6 -24.75 15.48 8.80
N HIS A 7 -24.76 14.25 9.30
CA HIS A 7 -24.35 13.95 10.67
C HIS A 7 -22.86 14.28 10.82
N LEU A 8 -22.59 15.53 11.24
CA LEU A 8 -21.26 16.02 11.55
C LEU A 8 -20.69 15.22 12.73
N ILE A 9 -19.89 14.20 12.42
CA ILE A 9 -19.15 13.45 13.43
C ILE A 9 -18.04 14.34 13.97
N TYR A 10 -18.19 14.74 15.23
CA TYR A 10 -17.16 15.42 15.99
C TYR A 10 -15.98 14.48 16.27
N PRO A 11 -14.73 14.97 16.20
CA PRO A 11 -13.56 14.16 16.55
C PRO A 11 -13.59 13.79 18.05
N LYS A 12 -13.20 12.55 18.36
CA LYS A 12 -13.14 12.03 19.75
C LYS A 12 -12.07 12.69 20.60
N THR A 13 -11.03 13.27 19.99
CA THR A 13 -9.88 13.86 20.67
C THR A 13 -9.65 15.29 20.20
N ASN A 14 -8.97 16.09 21.03
CA ASN A 14 -8.68 17.50 20.74
C ASN A 14 -7.29 17.67 20.13
N ILE A 15 -6.82 16.68 19.36
CA ILE A 15 -5.49 16.69 18.74
C ILE A 15 -5.57 17.57 17.49
N PRO A 16 -4.73 18.63 17.37
CA PRO A 16 -4.79 19.53 16.22
C PRO A 16 -4.47 18.77 14.93
N ARG A 17 -5.25 19.06 13.87
CA ARG A 17 -5.05 18.45 12.55
C ARG A 17 -3.73 18.94 11.93
N PRO A 18 -2.90 18.05 11.35
CA PRO A 18 -1.73 18.48 10.61
C PRO A 18 -2.13 19.40 9.43
N PRO A 19 -1.27 20.35 9.05
CA PRO A 19 -1.57 21.25 7.93
C PRO A 19 -1.65 20.47 6.62
N LEU A 20 -2.81 20.52 5.95
CA LEU A 20 -3.01 19.85 4.66
C LEU A 20 -2.16 20.51 3.56
N PRO A 21 -1.64 19.73 2.59
CA PRO A 21 -0.83 20.25 1.49
C PRO A 21 -1.72 20.92 0.41
N VAL A 22 -2.42 21.99 0.78
CA VAL A 22 -3.38 22.73 -0.08
C VAL A 22 -2.73 23.27 -1.37
N HIS A 23 -1.43 23.55 -1.34
CA HIS A 23 -0.64 23.95 -2.50
C HIS A 23 -0.44 22.83 -3.54
N ARG A 24 -0.74 21.57 -3.16
CA ARG A 24 -0.67 20.36 -3.99
C ARG A 24 -2.05 19.77 -4.27
N ALA A 25 -3.12 20.49 -3.95
CA ALA A 25 -4.48 20.06 -4.17
C ALA A 25 -4.79 19.88 -5.67
N ASN A 26 -5.55 18.85 -5.99
CA ASN A 26 -5.96 18.51 -7.35
C ASN A 26 -6.98 19.54 -7.89
N SER A 27 -6.52 20.44 -8.75
CA SER A 27 -7.35 21.50 -9.35
C SER A 27 -8.52 20.96 -10.19
N GLN A 28 -8.41 19.74 -10.74
CA GLN A 28 -9.45 19.15 -11.59
C GLN A 28 -10.71 18.75 -10.81
N LEU A 29 -10.61 18.57 -9.48
CA LEU A 29 -11.77 18.29 -8.62
C LEU A 29 -12.80 19.42 -8.65
N LYS A 30 -12.36 20.68 -8.76
CA LYS A 30 -13.26 21.84 -8.80
C LYS A 30 -14.01 21.97 -10.14
N LEU A 31 -13.46 21.42 -11.23
CA LEU A 31 -14.04 21.46 -12.56
C LEU A 31 -14.90 20.22 -12.86
N THR A 32 -14.80 19.17 -12.05
CA THR A 32 -15.58 17.94 -12.24
C THR A 32 -16.94 18.11 -11.57
N GLU A 33 -17.78 18.98 -12.14
CA GLU A 33 -19.17 19.16 -11.70
C GLU A 33 -19.91 17.82 -11.64
N SER A 34 -20.92 17.75 -10.75
CA SER A 34 -21.73 16.56 -10.48
C SER A 34 -22.33 15.91 -11.73
N SER A 35 -22.56 16.68 -12.79
CA SER A 35 -23.07 16.23 -14.09
C SER A 35 -22.09 15.38 -14.94
N LYS A 36 -20.79 15.39 -14.64
CA LYS A 36 -19.74 14.70 -15.42
C LYS A 36 -18.84 13.79 -14.57
N LEU A 37 -19.29 13.40 -13.39
CA LEU A 37 -18.52 12.48 -12.55
C LEU A 37 -18.47 11.08 -13.19
N PRO A 38 -17.28 10.44 -13.23
CA PRO A 38 -17.16 9.10 -13.78
C PRO A 38 -18.04 8.09 -13.04
N GLU A 39 -18.56 7.11 -13.78
CA GLU A 39 -19.37 6.03 -13.21
C GLU A 39 -18.55 5.20 -12.21
N VAL A 40 -19.16 4.84 -11.07
CA VAL A 40 -18.59 3.92 -10.09
C VAL A 40 -18.54 2.53 -10.70
N LYS A 41 -17.33 1.96 -10.83
CA LYS A 41 -17.16 0.60 -11.37
C LYS A 41 -16.97 -0.38 -10.23
N PHE A 42 -17.79 -1.41 -10.21
CA PHE A 42 -17.69 -2.50 -9.25
C PHE A 42 -16.68 -3.56 -9.69
N GLN A 43 -16.04 -4.20 -8.72
CA GLN A 43 -15.05 -5.25 -8.92
C GLN A 43 -15.11 -6.24 -7.75
N GLU A 44 -15.26 -7.53 -8.06
CA GLU A 44 -15.13 -8.62 -7.09
C GLU A 44 -13.64 -8.87 -6.83
N LEU A 45 -13.19 -8.71 -5.58
CA LEU A 45 -11.86 -9.10 -5.14
C LEU A 45 -11.97 -10.32 -4.23
N GLU A 46 -11.32 -11.41 -4.65
CA GLU A 46 -11.20 -12.64 -3.89
C GLU A 46 -9.81 -12.68 -3.23
N LYS A 47 -9.77 -12.74 -1.89
CA LYS A 47 -8.54 -12.85 -1.09
C LYS A 47 -8.86 -13.69 0.15
N GLU A 48 -7.95 -14.59 0.53
CA GLU A 48 -8.13 -15.46 1.71
C GLU A 48 -9.45 -16.28 1.66
N GLY A 49 -9.89 -16.68 0.47
CA GLY A 49 -11.14 -17.42 0.23
C GLY A 49 -12.43 -16.57 0.35
N GLN A 50 -12.31 -15.30 0.74
CA GLN A 50 -13.42 -14.38 0.90
C GLN A 50 -13.56 -13.44 -0.29
N LYS A 51 -14.80 -13.19 -0.70
CA LYS A 51 -15.16 -12.34 -1.82
C LYS A 51 -15.68 -11.00 -1.31
N VAL A 52 -15.01 -9.93 -1.68
CA VAL A 52 -15.37 -8.55 -1.30
C VAL A 52 -15.69 -7.76 -2.57
N ILE A 53 -16.87 -7.15 -2.62
CA ILE A 53 -17.23 -6.23 -3.70
C ILE A 53 -16.66 -4.85 -3.37
N ILE A 54 -15.87 -4.31 -4.31
CA ILE A 54 -15.21 -3.01 -4.20
C ILE A 54 -15.73 -2.09 -5.31
N GLY A 55 -16.26 -0.93 -4.93
CA GLY A 55 -16.48 0.20 -5.83
C GLY A 55 -15.19 0.97 -6.02
N ARG A 56 -14.81 1.21 -7.28
CA ARG A 56 -13.75 2.14 -7.64
C ARG A 56 -14.32 3.30 -8.44
N LEU A 57 -13.95 4.50 -8.03
CA LEU A 57 -14.29 5.73 -8.73
C LEU A 57 -13.01 6.34 -9.30
N LYS A 58 -12.91 6.42 -10.63
CA LYS A 58 -11.74 6.96 -11.33
C LYS A 58 -11.77 8.49 -11.24
N ILE A 59 -10.72 9.11 -10.73
CA ILE A 59 -10.59 10.57 -10.60
C ILE A 59 -9.44 11.05 -11.49
N PRO A 60 -9.65 12.09 -12.33
CA PRO A 60 -8.58 12.71 -13.09
C PRO A 60 -7.65 13.48 -12.15
N THR A 61 -6.33 13.35 -12.38
CA THR A 61 -5.30 14.10 -11.64
C THR A 61 -4.29 14.70 -12.64
N PRO A 62 -3.57 15.78 -12.29
CA PRO A 62 -2.51 16.33 -13.15
C PRO A 62 -1.40 15.32 -13.50
N SER A 63 -1.18 14.29 -12.67
CA SER A 63 -0.20 13.21 -12.91
C SER A 63 -0.80 12.00 -13.65
N GLY A 64 -2.09 12.02 -13.99
CA GLY A 64 -2.80 10.93 -14.64
C GLY A 64 -4.16 10.66 -14.00
N HIS A 65 -4.28 9.54 -13.27
CA HIS A 65 -5.55 9.13 -12.65
C HIS A 65 -5.33 8.52 -11.27
N ALA A 66 -6.18 8.90 -10.33
CA ALA A 66 -6.35 8.21 -9.05
C ALA A 66 -7.64 7.37 -9.06
N PHE A 67 -7.79 6.49 -8.07
CA PHE A 67 -9.04 5.77 -7.81
C PHE A 67 -9.40 5.93 -6.34
N ILE A 68 -10.60 6.37 -6.02
CA ILE A 68 -11.14 6.22 -4.65
C ILE A 68 -11.81 4.85 -4.56
N LEU A 69 -11.54 4.12 -3.48
CA LEU A 69 -12.06 2.78 -3.23
C LEU A 69 -13.06 2.78 -2.06
N ARG A 70 -14.19 2.10 -2.24
CA ARG A 70 -15.17 1.76 -1.19
C ARG A 70 -15.43 0.26 -1.19
N ARG A 71 -15.47 -0.37 -0.02
CA ARG A 71 -15.96 -1.75 0.13
C ARG A 71 -17.46 -1.72 0.36
N TYR A 72 -18.18 -2.65 -0.25
CA TYR A 72 -19.63 -2.78 -0.09
C TYR A 72 -20.06 -3.77 1.00
N ASP A 73 -19.15 -4.61 1.49
CA ASP A 73 -19.39 -5.51 2.62
C ASP A 73 -19.57 -4.77 3.96
N THR A 74 -18.92 -3.63 4.10
CA THR A 74 -18.77 -2.85 5.34
C THR A 74 -19.12 -1.38 5.15
N GLY A 75 -19.41 -0.96 3.91
CA GLY A 75 -19.57 0.44 3.51
C GLY A 75 -18.29 1.29 3.55
N ALA A 76 -17.16 0.76 4.08
CA ALA A 76 -15.98 1.53 4.40
C ALA A 76 -15.23 2.09 3.17
N VAL A 77 -14.71 3.31 3.29
CA VAL A 77 -13.99 4.04 2.24
C VAL A 77 -12.50 4.11 2.58
N SER A 78 -11.62 3.95 1.58
CA SER A 78 -10.18 3.99 1.78
C SER A 78 -9.64 5.43 1.87
N LEU A 79 -9.33 5.86 3.09
CA LEU A 79 -8.78 7.18 3.42
C LEU A 79 -7.50 7.50 2.63
N THR A 80 -6.60 6.54 2.51
CA THR A 80 -5.32 6.71 1.79
C THR A 80 -5.55 6.98 0.31
N THR A 81 -6.54 6.34 -0.31
CA THR A 81 -6.91 6.63 -1.70
C THR A 81 -7.62 7.97 -1.87
N MET A 82 -8.44 8.39 -0.90
CA MET A 82 -9.03 9.73 -0.88
C MET A 82 -7.94 10.81 -0.82
N PHE A 83 -6.97 10.64 0.08
CA PHE A 83 -5.84 11.58 0.23
C PHE A 83 -5.03 11.69 -1.06
N ARG A 84 -4.67 10.57 -1.69
CA ARG A 84 -3.91 10.55 -2.97
C ARG A 84 -4.69 11.15 -4.15
N ALA A 85 -6.02 11.05 -4.15
CA ALA A 85 -6.86 11.67 -5.17
C ALA A 85 -7.02 13.19 -4.98
N ALA A 86 -7.03 13.65 -3.72
CA ALA A 86 -7.07 15.05 -3.33
C ALA A 86 -5.72 15.76 -3.50
N PHE A 87 -4.62 15.10 -3.14
CA PHE A 87 -3.27 15.67 -3.12
C PHE A 87 -2.27 14.78 -3.90
N PRO A 88 -2.36 14.73 -5.24
CA PRO A 88 -1.58 13.80 -6.08
C PRO A 88 -0.06 14.07 -6.11
N LEU A 89 0.40 15.17 -5.52
CA LEU A 89 1.82 15.51 -5.37
C LEU A 89 2.27 15.55 -3.89
N ALA A 90 1.43 15.12 -2.94
CA ALA A 90 1.79 15.01 -1.53
C ALA A 90 2.89 13.96 -1.29
N THR A 91 3.62 14.09 -0.19
CA THR A 91 4.60 13.08 0.23
C THR A 91 3.96 11.96 1.05
N ASP A 92 4.61 10.80 1.10
CA ASP A 92 4.17 9.69 1.97
C ASP A 92 4.18 10.08 3.46
N GLU A 93 4.99 11.08 3.86
CA GLU A 93 5.01 11.63 5.23
C GLU A 93 3.74 12.43 5.54
N GLU A 94 3.27 13.26 4.61
CA GLU A 94 2.00 14.00 4.72
C GLU A 94 0.81 13.02 4.78
N GLU A 95 0.80 11.98 3.95
CA GLU A 95 -0.21 10.91 4.01
C GLU A 95 -0.21 10.17 5.36
N LYS A 96 0.98 9.86 5.88
CA LYS A 96 1.15 9.17 7.17
C LYS A 96 0.70 10.04 8.34
N ALA A 97 1.01 11.34 8.33
CA ALA A 97 0.60 12.29 9.36
C ALA A 97 -0.92 12.43 9.42
N GLU A 98 -1.58 12.64 8.28
CA GLU A 98 -3.04 12.73 8.18
C GLU A 98 -3.71 11.39 8.56
N THR A 99 -3.14 10.27 8.12
CA THR A 99 -3.62 8.92 8.51
C THR A 99 -3.51 8.68 10.03
N ALA A 100 -2.44 9.13 10.66
CA ALA A 100 -2.25 9.03 12.11
C ALA A 100 -3.24 9.93 12.85
N TRP A 101 -3.48 11.15 12.37
CA TRP A 101 -4.47 12.06 12.94
C TRP A 101 -5.89 11.47 12.86
N VAL A 102 -6.31 10.95 11.70
CA VAL A 102 -7.65 10.34 11.57
C VAL A 102 -7.80 9.13 12.50
N LYS A 103 -6.77 8.30 12.66
CA LYS A 103 -6.78 7.16 13.61
C LYS A 103 -6.88 7.58 15.08
N ALA A 104 -6.37 8.76 15.44
CA ALA A 104 -6.45 9.28 16.81
C ALA A 104 -7.77 10.04 17.10
N ASN A 105 -8.49 10.47 16.06
CA ASN A 105 -9.70 11.29 16.19
C ASN A 105 -11.00 10.53 15.89
N TYR A 106 -10.97 9.45 15.10
CA TYR A 106 -12.16 8.73 14.65
C TYR A 106 -12.06 7.21 14.89
N ASP A 107 -13.19 6.51 14.95
CA ASP A 107 -13.20 5.04 15.00
C ASP A 107 -12.87 4.47 13.61
N VAL A 108 -11.68 3.91 13.46
CA VAL A 108 -11.21 3.31 12.22
C VAL A 108 -11.44 1.80 12.29
N GLY A 109 -12.50 1.33 11.64
CA GLY A 109 -13.04 -0.04 11.74
C GLY A 109 -12.14 -1.20 11.26
N THR A 110 -10.83 -0.98 11.05
CA THR A 110 -9.87 -1.97 10.53
C THR A 110 -9.31 -2.97 11.54
N GLN A 111 -9.68 -2.89 12.83
CA GLN A 111 -9.08 -3.72 13.89
C GLN A 111 -10.04 -4.69 14.60
N LYS A 112 -11.36 -4.52 14.51
CA LYS A 112 -12.32 -5.29 15.33
C LYS A 112 -12.67 -6.66 14.76
N ASP A 113 -12.54 -6.87 13.45
CA ASP A 113 -12.95 -8.10 12.78
C ASP A 113 -11.75 -8.92 12.27
N ALA A 114 -11.24 -9.84 13.08
CA ALA A 114 -10.13 -10.73 12.69
C ALA A 114 -10.48 -11.60 11.47
N TYR A 115 -11.76 -11.90 11.25
CA TYR A 115 -12.27 -12.74 10.16
C TYR A 115 -12.59 -11.98 8.86
N ARG A 116 -12.23 -10.69 8.71
CA ARG A 116 -12.47 -9.94 7.46
C ARG A 116 -11.18 -9.76 6.65
N VAL A 117 -11.27 -9.94 5.33
CA VAL A 117 -10.17 -9.63 4.39
C VAL A 117 -9.50 -8.31 4.73
N ARG A 118 -8.22 -8.36 5.08
CA ARG A 118 -7.44 -7.15 5.35
C ARG A 118 -6.95 -6.59 4.02
N LEU A 119 -7.51 -5.44 3.61
CA LEU A 119 -7.06 -4.68 2.45
C LEU A 119 -6.03 -3.62 2.88
N ALA A 120 -5.08 -3.31 2.01
CA ALA A 120 -4.04 -2.33 2.31
C ALA A 120 -4.62 -0.91 2.52
N GLY A 121 -3.88 -0.07 3.25
CA GLY A 121 -4.29 1.29 3.60
C GLY A 121 -5.23 1.36 4.81
N THR A 122 -5.73 2.56 5.07
CA THR A 122 -6.63 2.84 6.20
C THR A 122 -8.06 2.99 5.68
N TRP A 123 -9.02 2.30 6.30
CA TRP A 123 -10.42 2.27 5.88
C TRP A 123 -11.31 2.86 6.98
N VAL A 124 -12.15 3.83 6.61
CA VAL A 124 -13.00 4.60 7.53
C VAL A 124 -14.48 4.43 7.16
N GLY A 125 -15.39 4.64 8.12
CA GLY A 125 -16.83 4.66 7.86
C GLY A 125 -17.23 5.79 6.91
N VAL A 126 -18.39 5.67 6.26
CA VAL A 126 -18.88 6.65 5.27
C VAL A 126 -18.99 8.05 5.89
N ASP A 127 -19.50 8.16 7.11
CA ASP A 127 -19.70 9.44 7.79
C ASP A 127 -18.38 10.16 8.12
N VAL A 128 -17.36 9.39 8.52
CA VAL A 128 -15.98 9.89 8.70
C VAL A 128 -15.37 10.27 7.36
N ALA A 129 -15.64 9.51 6.30
CA ALA A 129 -15.20 9.88 4.95
C ALA A 129 -15.86 11.19 4.49
N LEU A 130 -17.13 11.42 4.80
CA LEU A 130 -17.85 12.66 4.48
C LEU A 130 -17.27 13.88 5.23
N SER A 131 -16.97 13.77 6.53
CA SER A 131 -16.36 14.87 7.30
C SER A 131 -14.95 15.22 6.82
N VAL A 132 -14.16 14.21 6.42
CA VAL A 132 -12.82 14.43 5.84
C VAL A 132 -12.89 14.96 4.40
N ALA A 133 -13.91 14.57 3.63
CA ALA A 133 -14.08 14.93 2.22
C ALA A 133 -14.25 16.43 1.96
N GLU A 134 -14.85 17.17 2.91
CA GLU A 134 -14.97 18.62 2.85
C GLU A 134 -13.58 19.29 2.78
N ALA A 135 -12.70 18.97 3.73
CA ALA A 135 -11.34 19.48 3.78
C ALA A 135 -10.47 19.05 2.58
N TYR A 136 -10.82 17.93 1.94
CA TYR A 136 -10.16 17.43 0.72
C TYR A 136 -10.77 18.00 -0.57
N SER A 137 -11.83 18.83 -0.50
CA SER A 137 -12.59 19.32 -1.67
C SER A 137 -13.19 18.22 -2.56
N ILE A 138 -13.52 17.05 -1.98
CA ILE A 138 -14.17 15.90 -2.66
C ILE A 138 -15.56 15.60 -2.08
N SER A 139 -16.15 16.56 -1.35
CA SER A 139 -17.47 16.46 -0.70
C SER A 139 -18.63 16.13 -1.65
N HIS A 140 -18.53 16.48 -2.94
CA HIS A 140 -19.51 16.15 -3.97
C HIS A 140 -19.32 14.73 -4.54
N ILE A 141 -18.15 14.12 -4.36
CA ILE A 141 -17.77 12.82 -4.93
C ILE A 141 -18.15 11.66 -3.99
N ILE A 142 -17.86 11.81 -2.69
CA ILE A 142 -18.09 10.76 -1.71
C ILE A 142 -19.57 10.38 -1.55
N PRO A 143 -20.56 11.31 -1.54
CA PRO A 143 -21.99 10.95 -1.53
C PRO A 143 -22.42 10.09 -2.72
N LEU A 144 -21.85 10.31 -3.92
CA LEU A 144 -22.17 9.51 -5.10
C LEU A 144 -21.55 8.11 -5.03
N LEU A 145 -20.34 7.99 -4.48
CA LEU A 145 -19.75 6.68 -4.15
C LEU A 145 -20.49 5.99 -2.99
N ALA A 146 -21.14 6.75 -2.11
CA ALA A 146 -21.96 6.25 -1.00
C ALA A 146 -23.35 5.76 -1.46
N ALA A 147 -23.97 6.47 -2.41
CA ALA A 147 -25.29 6.17 -2.97
C ALA A 147 -25.28 5.16 -4.12
N ALA A 148 -24.14 4.92 -4.77
CA ALA A 148 -24.00 3.83 -5.74
C ALA A 148 -24.09 2.48 -5.02
N GLU A 149 -24.98 1.59 -5.46
CA GLU A 149 -25.18 0.24 -4.92
C GLU A 149 -24.79 -0.84 -5.93
N PRO A 150 -24.21 -1.99 -5.49
CA PRO A 150 -23.94 -3.11 -6.37
C PRO A 150 -25.23 -3.84 -6.72
N GLU A 151 -25.53 -3.95 -8.01
CA GLU A 151 -26.63 -4.78 -8.51
C GLU A 151 -26.48 -6.25 -8.09
N GLU A 152 -27.44 -6.74 -7.32
CA GLU A 152 -27.49 -8.13 -6.86
C GLU A 152 -27.53 -9.11 -8.04
N GLY A 153 -26.75 -10.18 -7.95
CA GLY A 153 -26.70 -11.22 -8.99
C GLY A 153 -25.81 -10.92 -10.21
N LYS A 154 -25.34 -9.68 -10.43
CA LYS A 154 -24.35 -9.40 -11.50
C LYS A 154 -22.96 -9.88 -11.11
N GLN A 155 -22.40 -10.83 -11.87
CA GLN A 155 -21.00 -11.24 -11.71
C GLN A 155 -20.06 -10.13 -12.18
N TYR A 156 -19.38 -9.48 -11.22
CA TYR A 156 -18.40 -8.44 -11.51
C TYR A 156 -17.06 -9.01 -12.00
N ARG A 157 -16.32 -8.18 -12.75
CA ARG A 157 -14.98 -8.56 -13.24
C ARG A 157 -14.03 -8.83 -12.07
N ARG A 158 -13.73 -10.10 -11.80
CA ARG A 158 -12.77 -10.50 -10.76
C ARG A 158 -11.41 -9.87 -10.94
N SER A 159 -10.84 -9.31 -9.87
CA SER A 159 -9.44 -8.87 -9.80
C SER A 159 -8.46 -10.02 -9.49
N GLY A 160 -8.66 -11.18 -10.12
CA GLY A 160 -7.62 -12.18 -10.26
C GLY A 160 -6.79 -11.89 -11.51
N LYS A 161 -5.46 -12.08 -11.45
CA LYS A 161 -4.75 -12.50 -12.67
C LYS A 161 -5.37 -13.84 -13.06
N PRO A 162 -5.81 -14.05 -14.32
CA PRO A 162 -6.27 -15.36 -14.73
C PRO A 162 -5.09 -16.32 -14.63
N THR A 163 -5.06 -17.12 -13.56
CA THR A 163 -4.36 -18.40 -13.55
C THR A 163 -4.96 -19.18 -14.70
N THR A 164 -4.23 -19.25 -15.81
CA THR A 164 -4.69 -19.87 -17.04
C THR A 164 -5.22 -21.26 -16.71
N PRO A 165 -6.52 -21.55 -16.92
CA PRO A 165 -7.00 -22.91 -16.77
C PRO A 165 -6.21 -23.76 -17.77
N LYS A 166 -5.51 -24.79 -17.25
CA LYS A 166 -4.88 -25.79 -18.10
C LYS A 166 -5.99 -26.36 -18.98
N GLN A 167 -5.90 -26.10 -20.27
CA GLN A 167 -6.87 -26.49 -21.28
C GLN A 167 -6.96 -28.02 -21.28
N GLN A 168 -8.02 -28.59 -20.70
CA GLN A 168 -8.31 -30.01 -20.84
C GLN A 168 -8.59 -30.29 -22.32
N PRO A 169 -7.88 -31.24 -22.96
CA PRO A 169 -8.26 -31.70 -24.30
C PRO A 169 -9.55 -32.52 -24.18
N ALA A 170 -10.54 -32.20 -25.02
CA ALA A 170 -11.76 -32.97 -25.13
C ALA A 170 -11.50 -34.33 -25.83
N PRO A 171 -12.27 -35.39 -25.49
CA PRO A 171 -12.14 -36.68 -26.16
C PRO A 171 -12.71 -36.65 -27.59
N PRO A 172 -12.17 -37.46 -28.52
CA PRO A 172 -12.73 -37.61 -29.86
C PRO A 172 -13.98 -38.50 -29.83
N VAL A 173 -15.05 -38.09 -30.52
CA VAL A 173 -16.20 -38.97 -30.80
C VAL A 173 -16.38 -39.04 -32.31
N THR A 174 -16.16 -40.25 -32.83
CA THR A 174 -16.36 -40.62 -34.22
C THR A 174 -17.84 -40.90 -34.51
N THR A 175 -18.43 -40.27 -35.53
CA THR A 175 -19.61 -40.79 -36.25
C THR A 175 -19.67 -40.23 -37.67
N THR A 176 -20.40 -40.91 -38.55
CA THR A 176 -20.14 -40.96 -40.00
C THR A 176 -21.29 -40.47 -40.89
N LEU A 177 -20.92 -39.87 -42.03
CA LEU A 177 -21.64 -39.90 -43.33
C LEU A 177 -22.97 -39.09 -43.48
N PRO A 178 -23.50 -38.87 -44.71
CA PRO A 178 -23.79 -37.49 -45.15
C PRO A 178 -25.19 -37.24 -45.74
N THR A 179 -25.57 -35.97 -45.88
CA THR A 179 -26.71 -35.54 -46.71
C THR A 179 -26.40 -34.17 -47.35
N PRO A 180 -26.68 -33.94 -48.66
CA PRO A 180 -26.27 -32.71 -49.34
C PRO A 180 -27.36 -31.65 -49.51
N ALA A 181 -26.89 -30.42 -49.80
CA ALA A 181 -27.58 -29.33 -50.52
C ALA A 181 -28.54 -28.41 -49.71
N PRO A 182 -28.89 -27.21 -50.24
CA PRO A 182 -27.90 -26.14 -50.42
C PRO A 182 -28.41 -24.71 -50.06
N SER A 183 -27.48 -23.75 -50.09
CA SER A 183 -27.70 -22.31 -50.33
C SER A 183 -28.42 -21.48 -49.25
N PHE A 184 -27.69 -20.52 -48.67
CA PHE A 184 -27.76 -19.08 -48.98
C PHE A 184 -26.99 -18.26 -47.92
N GLY A 185 -26.56 -17.04 -48.23
CA GLY A 185 -26.59 -15.99 -47.18
C GLY A 185 -25.30 -15.31 -46.70
N SER A 186 -24.18 -15.37 -47.43
CA SER A 186 -23.11 -14.34 -47.37
C SER A 186 -22.20 -14.22 -46.12
N PRO A 187 -20.99 -13.62 -46.25
CA PRO A 187 -19.94 -13.68 -45.23
C PRO A 187 -19.76 -12.37 -44.45
N ASN A 188 -19.07 -12.43 -43.31
CA ASN A 188 -18.49 -11.25 -42.67
C ASN A 188 -16.95 -11.36 -42.59
N PRO A 189 -16.21 -10.82 -43.59
CA PRO A 189 -14.76 -10.97 -43.65
C PRO A 189 -13.99 -9.94 -42.83
N THR A 190 -12.97 -10.48 -42.18
CA THR A 190 -11.77 -9.87 -41.60
C THR A 190 -11.28 -8.55 -42.25
N LYS A 191 -10.87 -7.59 -41.40
CA LYS A 191 -9.84 -6.55 -41.61
C LYS A 191 -9.71 -5.97 -43.05
N ARG A 192 -10.12 -4.71 -43.25
CA ARG A 192 -9.42 -3.85 -44.22
C ARG A 192 -9.32 -2.37 -43.83
N ARG A 193 -8.06 -1.96 -43.63
CA ARG A 193 -7.51 -0.61 -43.86
C ARG A 193 -8.23 0.08 -45.02
N ARG A 194 -8.79 1.28 -44.79
CA ARG A 194 -9.43 2.10 -45.82
C ARG A 194 -8.63 3.39 -46.01
N GLU A 195 -7.89 3.45 -47.11
CA GLU A 195 -7.30 4.68 -47.62
C GLU A 195 -8.06 5.13 -48.89
N ALA A 196 -8.15 6.46 -49.07
CA ALA A 196 -8.44 7.25 -50.27
C ALA A 196 -9.41 6.73 -51.38
N SER A 197 -10.48 7.49 -51.65
CA SER A 197 -11.06 7.72 -52.99
C SER A 197 -12.11 8.86 -53.00
N PRO A 198 -12.47 9.48 -54.16
CA PRO A 198 -12.35 10.95 -54.28
C PRO A 198 -13.54 11.69 -54.95
N ALA A 199 -13.31 12.99 -55.24
CA ALA A 199 -14.02 13.87 -56.21
C ALA A 199 -15.38 14.50 -55.77
N PRO A 200 -15.88 15.60 -56.41
CA PRO A 200 -15.36 16.28 -57.61
C PRO A 200 -15.16 17.82 -57.57
N VAL A 201 -14.29 18.24 -58.49
CA VAL A 201 -14.17 19.52 -59.25
C VAL A 201 -15.22 20.63 -59.03
N VAL A 202 -14.74 21.83 -58.68
CA VAL A 202 -15.24 23.13 -59.18
C VAL A 202 -14.02 24.00 -59.56
N GLU A 203 -14.13 24.73 -60.67
CA GLU A 203 -13.02 25.38 -61.39
C GLU A 203 -13.15 26.91 -61.39
N LEU A 204 -12.11 27.65 -60.94
CA LEU A 204 -11.89 29.07 -61.26
C LEU A 204 -10.39 29.44 -61.26
N LYS A 205 -10.02 30.46 -62.06
CA LYS A 205 -8.65 30.83 -62.51
C LYS A 205 -7.82 31.69 -61.50
N PRO A 206 -6.48 31.85 -61.72
CA PRO A 206 -5.52 32.43 -60.75
C PRO A 206 -4.96 33.83 -61.10
N PRO A 207 -4.13 34.40 -60.21
CA PRO A 207 -2.87 35.08 -60.57
C PRO A 207 -1.62 34.56 -59.77
N PRO A 208 -0.37 34.96 -60.10
CA PRO A 208 0.81 34.09 -59.93
C PRO A 208 1.87 34.45 -58.85
N SER A 209 2.55 33.39 -58.34
CA SER A 209 3.97 33.26 -57.85
C SER A 209 4.54 34.27 -56.79
N PRO A 210 5.68 34.01 -56.07
CA PRO A 210 6.76 33.01 -56.29
C PRO A 210 7.18 32.23 -54.98
N PRO A 211 8.45 31.82 -54.69
CA PRO A 211 8.78 30.41 -54.38
C PRO A 211 9.16 30.13 -52.90
N PRO A 212 9.23 28.84 -52.48
CA PRO A 212 9.57 28.48 -51.09
C PRO A 212 11.05 28.67 -50.76
N SER A 213 11.31 29.41 -49.68
CA SER A 213 12.65 29.57 -49.09
C SER A 213 13.09 28.31 -48.34
N ALA A 214 14.38 27.99 -48.40
CA ALA A 214 14.96 26.78 -47.83
C ALA A 214 15.83 27.05 -46.59
N SER A 215 15.63 26.23 -45.54
CA SER A 215 16.60 25.99 -44.45
C SER A 215 16.80 27.18 -43.46
N PRO A 216 17.57 27.03 -42.35
CA PRO A 216 18.19 25.81 -41.80
C PRO A 216 17.93 25.57 -40.30
N ALA A 217 18.43 24.44 -39.81
CA ALA A 217 18.51 24.14 -38.38
C ALA A 217 19.55 25.02 -37.64
N LEU A 218 19.25 25.42 -36.41
CA LEU A 218 20.20 25.98 -35.43
C LEU A 218 20.30 25.00 -34.25
N ARG A 219 21.37 24.20 -34.13
CA ARG A 219 22.77 24.50 -33.76
C ARG A 219 22.95 24.64 -32.23
N ARG A 220 23.41 23.55 -31.61
CA ARG A 220 23.96 23.48 -30.25
C ARG A 220 25.23 24.34 -30.12
N SER A 221 25.43 25.03 -28.99
CA SER A 221 26.74 25.33 -28.37
C SER A 221 26.54 25.86 -26.91
N PRO A 222 27.57 26.06 -26.05
CA PRO A 222 27.49 25.53 -24.68
C PRO A 222 27.72 26.50 -23.50
N ARG A 223 27.30 26.01 -22.32
CA ARG A 223 27.77 26.25 -20.94
C ARG A 223 29.00 27.17 -20.73
N LYS A 224 28.87 28.19 -19.86
CA LYS A 224 29.91 28.69 -18.91
C LYS A 224 29.26 29.49 -17.73
N PRO A 225 29.97 29.78 -16.62
CA PRO A 225 29.37 29.89 -15.28
C PRO A 225 29.19 31.31 -14.72
N SER A 226 28.69 31.36 -13.48
CA SER A 226 28.42 32.51 -12.59
C SER A 226 29.61 33.45 -12.34
N PRO A 227 29.32 34.66 -11.83
CA PRO A 227 30.09 35.31 -10.78
C PRO A 227 29.28 35.47 -9.48
N ALA A 228 29.95 35.83 -8.39
CA ALA A 228 29.41 35.89 -7.03
C ALA A 228 29.59 37.29 -6.39
N VAL A 229 28.78 37.56 -5.36
CA VAL A 229 28.94 38.56 -4.28
C VAL A 229 29.29 40.01 -4.67
N THR A 230 28.41 40.94 -4.27
CA THR A 230 28.84 42.24 -3.72
C THR A 230 27.88 42.72 -2.63
N THR A 231 28.46 43.26 -1.56
CA THR A 231 27.80 43.79 -0.36
C THR A 231 27.53 45.29 -0.48
N ALA A 232 26.32 45.76 -0.11
CA ALA A 232 26.12 47.06 0.55
C ALA A 232 24.66 47.27 1.02
N SER A 233 24.49 47.61 2.30
CA SER A 233 23.41 48.46 2.83
C SER A 233 23.97 49.91 2.98
N PRO A 234 23.23 50.97 3.38
CA PRO A 234 21.89 50.99 4.00
C PRO A 234 20.94 52.16 3.60
N ALA A 235 19.78 52.21 4.28
CA ALA A 235 19.17 53.40 4.94
C ALA A 235 17.80 53.94 4.46
N LYS A 236 16.92 54.17 5.46
CA LYS A 236 15.78 55.14 5.53
C LYS A 236 14.54 54.82 4.65
N SER A 237 13.29 55.16 5.02
CA SER A 237 12.68 55.65 6.28
C SER A 237 11.12 55.64 6.18
N SER A 238 10.41 56.13 7.22
CA SER A 238 8.94 56.21 7.43
C SER A 238 8.31 54.90 7.92
N VAL A 239 7.68 54.77 9.12
CA VAL A 239 7.00 55.67 10.09
C VAL A 239 5.58 56.09 9.69
N LEU A 240 4.60 55.51 10.38
CA LEU A 240 3.30 56.01 10.89
C LEU A 240 2.60 54.76 11.50
N LYS A 241 2.34 54.54 12.80
CA LYS A 241 1.93 55.33 13.97
C LYS A 241 0.42 55.63 14.08
N SER A 242 -0.33 54.69 14.71
CA SER A 242 -1.46 54.87 15.66
C SER A 242 -2.35 53.61 15.68
N THR A 243 -2.99 53.12 16.76
CA THR A 243 -3.06 53.49 18.20
C THR A 243 -3.55 52.30 19.05
N ALA A 244 -3.41 52.39 20.38
CA ALA A 244 -3.96 51.56 21.48
C ALA A 244 -5.20 50.68 21.17
N ALA A 245 -5.39 49.50 21.78
CA ALA A 245 -5.33 49.16 23.22
C ALA A 245 -5.33 47.60 23.40
N THR A 246 -5.12 46.93 24.55
CA THR A 246 -4.61 47.25 25.91
C THR A 246 -4.29 45.91 26.66
N THR A 247 -3.48 45.95 27.75
CA THR A 247 -3.17 44.90 28.78
C THR A 247 -3.55 43.42 28.51
N THR A 248 -2.64 42.45 28.65
CA THR A 248 -2.09 41.99 29.95
C THR A 248 -0.73 41.30 29.82
N THR A 249 0.11 41.41 30.86
CA THR A 249 1.45 40.79 30.92
C THR A 249 1.44 39.51 31.74
N VAL A 250 1.71 38.36 31.12
CA VAL A 250 2.10 37.12 31.81
C VAL A 250 3.51 36.74 31.37
N LYS A 251 4.41 36.57 32.35
CA LYS A 251 5.85 36.42 32.17
C LYS A 251 6.23 34.96 32.46
N VAL A 252 6.35 34.13 31.43
CA VAL A 252 6.79 32.71 31.56
C VAL A 252 8.20 32.56 30.98
N GLY A 253 9.05 31.84 31.73
CA GLY A 253 10.49 31.77 31.49
C GLY A 253 10.93 30.83 30.36
N LYS A 254 12.18 31.00 29.95
CA LYS A 254 12.90 30.09 29.03
C LYS A 254 13.19 28.75 29.71
N PRO A 255 13.15 27.60 29.00
CA PRO A 255 13.70 26.34 29.49
C PRO A 255 15.25 26.34 29.40
N PRO A 256 15.97 25.83 30.41
CA PRO A 256 17.42 25.66 30.35
C PRO A 256 17.84 24.37 29.62
N SER A 257 19.02 24.42 29.00
CA SER A 257 19.68 23.30 28.32
C SER A 257 20.23 22.26 29.30
N LYS A 258 20.09 20.96 28.98
CA LYS A 258 20.79 19.86 29.67
C LYS A 258 22.22 19.71 29.15
N PRO A 259 23.27 19.72 29.99
CA PRO A 259 24.59 19.19 29.63
C PRO A 259 24.65 17.67 29.89
N ALA A 260 25.46 16.97 29.10
CA ALA A 260 25.84 15.58 29.37
C ALA A 260 27.02 15.52 30.35
N SER A 261 27.09 14.49 31.19
CA SER A 261 28.36 14.14 31.85
C SER A 261 28.44 12.64 32.20
N LYS A 262 29.57 12.03 31.83
CA LYS A 262 30.11 10.84 32.52
C LYS A 262 30.61 11.27 33.90
N ARG A 263 30.59 10.38 34.89
CA ARG A 263 31.79 10.06 35.71
C ARG A 263 31.56 8.82 36.57
N GLN A 264 32.58 7.95 36.65
CA GLN A 264 32.68 6.85 37.61
C GLN A 264 33.49 7.29 38.84
N GLN A 265 33.50 6.43 39.86
CA GLN A 265 34.42 6.32 41.00
C GLN A 265 34.02 7.02 42.33
N GLU A 266 33.63 6.15 43.25
CA GLU A 266 33.84 6.17 44.70
C GLU A 266 35.34 6.28 45.09
N PRO A 267 35.72 6.21 46.39
CA PRO A 267 35.11 6.83 47.58
C PRO A 267 36.14 7.69 48.34
N LEU A 268 35.71 8.41 49.39
CA LEU A 268 36.41 8.54 50.69
C LEU A 268 35.62 9.46 51.65
N THR A 269 35.24 8.89 52.79
CA THR A 269 34.88 9.59 54.04
C THR A 269 36.17 10.02 54.80
N PRO A 270 36.14 10.68 55.98
CA PRO A 270 35.01 11.25 56.74
C PRO A 270 35.20 12.74 57.14
N ALA A 271 34.16 13.38 57.71
CA ALA A 271 34.27 14.17 58.97
C ALA A 271 32.98 14.93 59.36
N ALA A 272 32.52 14.66 60.58
CA ALA A 272 31.91 15.59 61.57
C ALA A 272 30.48 16.18 61.39
N SER A 273 29.85 16.27 62.56
CA SER A 273 28.57 16.90 62.97
C SER A 273 27.25 16.25 62.49
N ASP A 274 26.35 15.72 63.35
CA ASP A 274 25.73 16.27 64.59
C ASP A 274 24.57 17.24 64.22
N GLU A 275 23.31 17.11 64.66
CA GLU A 275 22.65 16.32 65.73
C GLU A 275 21.17 15.97 65.31
N THR A 276 20.33 15.48 66.24
CA THR A 276 18.89 15.08 66.14
C THR A 276 18.64 13.72 65.47
N VAL A 277 18.44 12.60 66.18
CA VAL A 277 17.50 12.25 67.28
C VAL A 277 16.04 12.20 66.80
N GLY A 278 15.58 10.96 66.62
CA GLY A 278 14.24 10.57 66.15
C GLY A 278 14.19 9.05 66.01
N GLU A 279 14.22 8.35 67.15
CA GLU A 279 14.04 6.89 67.20
C GLU A 279 12.57 6.55 66.89
N ASP A 280 12.27 6.27 65.62
CA ASP A 280 11.06 5.54 65.22
C ASP A 280 11.46 4.13 64.79
N GLU A 281 11.02 3.15 65.59
CA GLU A 281 11.24 1.72 65.42
C GLU A 281 10.47 1.19 64.20
N LEU A 282 10.98 1.48 63.00
CA LEU A 282 10.46 0.94 61.75
C LEU A 282 10.74 -0.57 61.70
N PRO A 283 9.71 -1.42 61.54
CA PRO A 283 9.91 -2.86 61.45
C PRO A 283 10.76 -3.17 60.21
N ASP A 284 11.71 -4.09 60.36
CA ASP A 284 12.59 -4.53 59.28
C ASP A 284 11.74 -5.27 58.23
N ILE A 285 11.31 -4.54 57.19
CA ILE A 285 10.47 -5.07 56.11
C ILE A 285 11.36 -6.00 55.30
N HIS A 286 11.29 -7.28 55.61
CA HIS A 286 11.96 -8.35 54.89
C HIS A 286 11.57 -8.26 53.41
N GLY A 287 12.47 -7.69 52.60
CA GLY A 287 12.26 -7.55 51.17
C GLY A 287 12.12 -8.94 50.52
N PRO A 288 11.38 -9.07 49.40
CA PRO A 288 11.30 -10.32 48.66
C PRO A 288 12.70 -10.88 48.37
N ASP A 289 12.92 -12.16 48.64
CA ASP A 289 14.23 -12.78 48.42
C ASP A 289 14.50 -12.86 46.92
N MET A 290 15.43 -12.02 46.44
CA MET A 290 15.87 -12.01 45.04
C MET A 290 16.34 -13.38 44.53
N ASN A 291 16.73 -14.31 45.42
CA ASN A 291 17.11 -15.66 45.02
C ASN A 291 15.91 -16.52 44.60
N GLU A 292 14.73 -16.29 45.19
CA GLU A 292 13.49 -16.99 44.83
C GLU A 292 12.98 -16.48 43.46
N ASP A 293 12.92 -15.17 43.24
CA ASP A 293 12.64 -14.53 41.93
C ASP A 293 13.51 -15.10 40.80
N ILE A 294 14.81 -15.29 41.06
CA ILE A 294 15.78 -15.85 40.10
C ILE A 294 15.54 -17.35 39.85
N ALA A 295 14.99 -18.09 40.81
CA ALA A 295 14.63 -19.50 40.64
C ALA A 295 13.36 -19.62 39.79
N GLU A 296 12.30 -18.87 40.11
CA GLU A 296 11.04 -18.86 39.35
C GLU A 296 11.24 -18.46 37.89
N GLN A 297 12.05 -17.42 37.62
CA GLN A 297 12.37 -17.01 36.26
C GLN A 297 13.09 -18.11 35.46
N LYS A 298 13.93 -18.93 36.09
CA LYS A 298 14.61 -20.06 35.43
C LYS A 298 13.64 -21.18 35.09
N GLU A 299 12.75 -21.54 36.02
CA GLU A 299 11.71 -22.56 35.78
C GLU A 299 10.77 -22.13 34.63
N LEU A 300 10.36 -20.85 34.61
CA LEU A 300 9.53 -20.31 33.54
C LEU A 300 10.23 -20.39 32.17
N ILE A 301 11.53 -20.10 32.10
CA ILE A 301 12.33 -20.23 30.86
C ILE A 301 12.46 -21.70 30.43
N GLU A 302 12.63 -22.64 31.36
CA GLU A 302 12.69 -24.07 31.05
C GLU A 302 11.34 -24.58 30.52
N ARG A 303 10.23 -24.18 31.14
CA ARG A 303 8.87 -24.49 30.70
C ARG A 303 8.59 -23.98 29.29
N LEU A 304 8.92 -22.72 29.00
CA LEU A 304 8.72 -22.11 27.67
C LEU A 304 9.60 -22.72 26.58
N LYS A 305 10.79 -23.22 26.92
CA LYS A 305 11.61 -24.00 25.99
C LYS A 305 10.97 -25.35 25.66
N LYS A 306 10.54 -26.08 26.70
CA LYS A 306 9.90 -27.39 26.54
C LYS A 306 8.62 -27.30 25.69
N GLU A 307 7.76 -26.31 25.94
CA GLU A 307 6.56 -26.07 25.13
C GLU A 307 6.89 -25.80 23.66
N ARG A 308 7.96 -25.04 23.39
CA ARG A 308 8.42 -24.78 22.02
C ARG A 308 8.94 -26.04 21.32
N ASP A 309 9.72 -26.85 22.02
CA ASP A 309 10.27 -28.10 21.48
C ASP A 309 9.16 -29.13 21.20
N GLU A 310 8.14 -29.20 22.07
CA GLU A 310 6.94 -30.03 21.87
C GLU A 310 6.13 -29.55 20.65
N ALA A 311 5.90 -28.25 20.51
CA ALA A 311 5.20 -27.68 19.34
C ALA A 311 5.98 -27.85 18.02
N GLU A 312 7.31 -27.83 18.06
CA GLU A 312 8.14 -28.10 16.88
C GLU A 312 8.10 -29.59 16.49
N GLN A 313 8.08 -30.51 17.47
CA GLN A 313 7.88 -31.94 17.21
C GLN A 313 6.48 -32.27 16.67
N GLU A 314 5.42 -31.66 17.22
CA GLU A 314 4.05 -31.83 16.70
C GLU A 314 3.97 -31.34 15.25
N ARG A 315 4.54 -30.18 14.96
CA ARG A 315 4.60 -29.64 13.60
C ARG A 315 5.39 -30.51 12.64
N ALA A 316 6.50 -31.13 13.08
CA ALA A 316 7.26 -32.07 12.28
C ALA A 316 6.44 -33.32 11.93
N ARG A 317 5.74 -33.91 12.91
CA ARG A 317 4.85 -35.06 12.70
C ARG A 317 3.70 -34.74 11.74
N ALA A 318 3.07 -33.57 11.88
CA ALA A 318 1.99 -33.13 11.00
C ALA A 318 2.46 -32.93 9.53
N ILE A 319 3.73 -32.59 9.30
CA ILE A 319 4.30 -32.51 7.95
C ILE A 319 4.53 -33.91 7.37
N GLU A 320 5.07 -34.83 8.18
CA GLU A 320 5.32 -36.23 7.78
C GLU A 320 4.01 -36.96 7.41
N GLU A 321 2.97 -36.84 8.25
CA GLU A 321 1.63 -37.39 7.98
C GLU A 321 1.01 -36.81 6.69
N ALA A 322 1.19 -35.52 6.44
CA ALA A 322 0.66 -34.85 5.25
C ALA A 322 1.34 -35.27 3.94
N ASP A 323 2.60 -35.72 3.98
CA ASP A 323 3.28 -36.27 2.79
C ASP A 323 2.97 -37.76 2.58
N ASP A 324 2.77 -38.52 3.65
CA ASP A 324 2.36 -39.93 3.59
C ASP A 324 0.95 -40.10 2.98
N LEU A 325 0.04 -39.17 3.28
CA LEU A 325 -1.29 -39.09 2.65
C LEU A 325 -1.22 -38.79 1.14
N LYS A 326 -0.30 -37.90 0.70
CA LYS A 326 -0.10 -37.60 -0.73
C LYS A 326 0.45 -38.80 -1.51
N GLN A 327 1.34 -39.59 -0.91
CA GLN A 327 1.85 -40.79 -1.58
C GLN A 327 0.74 -41.84 -1.77
N LYS A 328 -0.14 -42.03 -0.78
CA LYS A 328 -1.27 -42.97 -0.87
C LYS A 328 -2.31 -42.54 -1.91
N GLU A 329 -2.56 -41.24 -2.10
CA GLU A 329 -3.51 -40.74 -3.11
C GLU A 329 -3.03 -41.01 -4.57
N LEU A 330 -1.71 -41.09 -4.80
CA LEU A 330 -1.14 -41.30 -6.15
C LEU A 330 -1.14 -42.76 -6.63
N VAL A 331 -1.31 -43.75 -5.75
CA VAL A 331 -1.25 -45.19 -6.10
C VAL A 331 -2.65 -45.79 -6.32
N GLY A 332 -3.71 -45.21 -5.76
CA GLY A 332 -5.07 -45.78 -5.70
C GLY A 332 -5.91 -45.75 -6.99
N LYS A 333 -5.35 -45.54 -8.19
CA LYS A 333 -6.15 -45.31 -9.42
C LYS A 333 -5.72 -46.11 -10.65
N LYS A 334 -5.58 -47.43 -10.49
CA LYS A 334 -5.59 -48.39 -11.60
C LYS A 334 -6.58 -49.52 -11.29
N ARG A 335 -7.76 -49.49 -11.93
CA ARG A 335 -8.70 -50.61 -11.94
C ARG A 335 -8.23 -51.65 -12.96
N GLU A 336 -8.53 -52.91 -12.67
CA GLU A 336 -8.32 -54.05 -13.57
C GLU A 336 -9.02 -53.84 -14.92
N ARG A 337 -8.34 -54.28 -15.98
CA ARG A 337 -8.97 -54.78 -17.20
C ARG A 337 -7.97 -55.75 -17.85
N GLU A 338 -8.43 -56.98 -18.08
CA GLU A 338 -7.61 -58.07 -18.63
C GLU A 338 -7.14 -57.79 -20.06
N ASP A 339 -6.02 -58.44 -20.39
CA ASP A 339 -5.56 -58.96 -21.68
C ASP A 339 -5.85 -58.18 -22.98
N SER A 340 -4.76 -57.68 -23.60
CA SER A 340 -4.40 -57.96 -25.02
C SER A 340 -2.99 -57.46 -25.34
N GLU A 341 -2.07 -58.40 -25.48
CA GLU A 341 -0.91 -58.45 -26.39
C GLU A 341 -0.07 -57.18 -26.72
N GLU A 342 1.16 -57.20 -26.21
CA GLU A 342 2.43 -56.81 -26.87
C GLU A 342 2.43 -55.81 -28.05
N GLN A 343 2.55 -54.51 -27.75
CA GLN A 343 3.22 -53.56 -28.66
C GLN A 343 4.22 -52.67 -27.92
N GLN A 344 5.51 -52.92 -28.14
CA GLN A 344 6.62 -52.12 -27.61
C GLN A 344 6.67 -50.72 -28.27
N TYR A 345 5.94 -49.75 -27.71
CA TYR A 345 6.09 -48.35 -28.10
C TYR A 345 7.41 -47.77 -27.56
N LYS A 346 8.46 -47.80 -28.39
CA LYS A 346 9.68 -47.03 -28.18
C LYS A 346 9.36 -45.53 -28.24
N PHE A 347 9.30 -44.88 -27.09
CA PHE A 347 9.17 -43.43 -26.99
C PHE A 347 10.55 -42.79 -27.22
N GLU A 348 10.82 -42.30 -28.43
CA GLU A 348 11.95 -41.41 -28.67
C GLU A 348 11.69 -40.08 -27.96
N PHE A 349 12.22 -39.94 -26.75
CA PHE A 349 12.13 -38.71 -25.98
C PHE A 349 13.03 -37.65 -26.60
N LYS A 350 12.48 -36.90 -27.55
CA LYS A 350 13.17 -35.77 -28.18
C LYS A 350 13.30 -34.65 -27.16
N GLU A 351 14.44 -34.62 -26.48
CA GLU A 351 14.74 -33.63 -25.42
C GLU A 351 14.39 -32.22 -25.92
N PRO A 352 13.50 -31.49 -25.22
CA PRO A 352 13.17 -30.13 -25.61
C PRO A 352 14.36 -29.22 -25.33
N GLU A 353 15.12 -28.96 -26.38
CA GLU A 353 16.22 -27.99 -26.45
C GLU A 353 15.91 -26.74 -25.61
N ASN A 354 16.66 -26.56 -24.51
CA ASN A 354 16.42 -25.56 -23.47
C ASN A 354 16.63 -24.14 -24.00
N LYS A 355 15.64 -23.63 -24.75
CA LYS A 355 15.51 -22.22 -25.08
C LYS A 355 14.99 -21.48 -23.86
N GLU A 356 15.94 -21.14 -22.98
CA GLU A 356 15.75 -20.27 -21.82
C GLU A 356 14.87 -19.08 -22.22
N ARG A 357 13.63 -19.08 -21.72
CA ARG A 357 12.72 -17.95 -21.94
C ARG A 357 13.27 -16.80 -21.13
N ALA A 358 13.90 -15.84 -21.80
CA ALA A 358 14.50 -14.67 -21.21
C ALA A 358 13.53 -14.01 -20.22
N ILE A 359 13.79 -14.22 -18.92
CA ILE A 359 13.04 -13.57 -17.85
C ILE A 359 13.39 -12.09 -17.95
N ALA A 360 12.42 -11.28 -18.33
CA ALA A 360 12.56 -9.82 -18.41
C ALA A 360 12.65 -9.22 -17.01
N THR A 361 13.77 -9.47 -16.31
CA THR A 361 14.09 -8.87 -15.03
C THR A 361 14.37 -7.38 -15.24
N ASN A 362 13.89 -6.56 -14.31
CA ASN A 362 13.95 -5.11 -14.45
C ASN A 362 15.41 -4.65 -14.25
N ARG A 363 16.12 -4.42 -15.36
CA ARG A 363 17.58 -4.26 -15.49
C ARG A 363 18.23 -3.16 -14.64
N ARG A 364 17.45 -2.36 -13.91
CA ARG A 364 17.91 -1.37 -12.93
C ARG A 364 18.29 -1.95 -11.57
N VAL A 365 17.78 -3.13 -11.19
CA VAL A 365 18.05 -3.72 -9.87
C VAL A 365 19.26 -4.66 -9.89
N THR A 366 19.45 -5.43 -10.96
CA THR A 366 20.54 -6.43 -11.06
C THR A 366 21.94 -5.80 -11.06
N GLY A 367 22.12 -4.66 -11.74
CA GLY A 367 23.43 -4.00 -11.88
C GLY A 367 24.08 -3.51 -10.58
N PHE A 368 23.31 -3.40 -9.48
CA PHE A 368 23.87 -3.10 -8.15
C PHE A 368 24.45 -4.34 -7.47
N TYR A 369 23.76 -5.48 -7.56
CA TYR A 369 24.18 -6.75 -6.94
C TYR A 369 25.26 -7.49 -7.73
N GLU A 370 25.33 -7.30 -9.06
CA GLU A 370 26.39 -7.86 -9.90
C GLU A 370 27.76 -7.22 -9.65
N ARG A 371 27.80 -5.95 -9.23
CA ARG A 371 29.05 -5.20 -8.99
C ARG A 371 29.63 -5.32 -7.59
N MET A 372 28.97 -6.02 -6.66
CA MET A 372 29.53 -6.26 -5.33
C MET A 372 30.48 -7.47 -5.33
N PRO A 373 31.69 -7.35 -4.74
CA PRO A 373 32.55 -8.52 -4.53
C PRO A 373 31.86 -9.52 -3.57
N PRO A 374 32.10 -10.83 -3.72
CA PRO A 374 31.35 -11.88 -3.04
C PRO A 374 31.36 -11.76 -1.50
N GLU A 375 32.49 -11.35 -0.93
CA GLU A 375 32.66 -11.10 0.51
C GLU A 375 31.66 -10.07 1.10
N ARG A 376 31.19 -9.12 0.28
CA ARG A 376 30.20 -8.12 0.72
C ARG A 376 28.76 -8.61 0.59
N LYS A 377 28.52 -9.70 -0.16
CA LYS A 377 27.17 -10.27 -0.34
C LYS A 377 26.72 -11.00 0.93
N SER A 378 27.59 -11.80 1.54
CA SER A 378 27.31 -12.46 2.83
C SER A 378 27.08 -11.45 3.95
N ALA A 379 27.90 -10.39 4.03
CA ALA A 379 27.72 -9.31 4.99
C ALA A 379 26.37 -8.57 4.82
N ALA A 380 25.94 -8.32 3.57
CA ALA A 380 24.63 -7.70 3.30
C ALA A 380 23.45 -8.59 3.74
N TRP A 381 23.51 -9.91 3.47
CA TRP A 381 22.50 -10.86 3.95
C TRP A 381 22.51 -10.98 5.49
N GLY A 382 23.68 -10.97 6.12
CA GLY A 382 23.82 -10.95 7.58
C GLY A 382 23.20 -9.69 8.21
N ALA A 383 23.44 -8.51 7.62
CA ALA A 383 22.84 -7.25 8.09
C ALA A 383 21.30 -7.25 7.95
N VAL A 384 20.76 -7.80 6.86
CA VAL A 384 19.32 -7.94 6.66
C VAL A 384 18.70 -8.92 7.67
N ALA A 385 19.35 -10.06 7.93
CA ALA A 385 18.90 -11.02 8.93
C ALA A 385 18.94 -10.45 10.36
N PHE A 386 20.01 -9.72 10.71
CA PHE A 386 20.15 -9.06 12.01
C PHE A 386 19.10 -7.95 12.22
N ALA A 387 18.84 -7.14 11.19
CA ALA A 387 17.79 -6.12 11.24
C ALA A 387 16.38 -6.74 11.40
N ALA A 388 16.11 -7.87 10.75
CA ALA A 388 14.85 -8.61 10.93
C ALA A 388 14.72 -9.18 12.36
N GLY A 389 15.82 -9.71 12.93
CA GLY A 389 15.85 -10.21 14.31
C GLY A 389 15.58 -9.12 15.36
N LEU A 390 16.20 -7.95 15.23
CA LEU A 390 15.93 -6.81 16.11
C LEU A 390 14.50 -6.29 15.96
N GLY A 391 13.96 -6.23 14.74
CA GLY A 391 12.57 -5.84 14.50
C GLY A 391 11.58 -6.79 15.18
N ALA A 392 11.84 -8.10 15.16
CA ALA A 392 10.99 -9.09 15.83
C ALA A 392 10.98 -8.90 17.37
N MET A 393 12.12 -8.59 17.99
CA MET A 393 12.18 -8.33 19.44
C MET A 393 11.38 -7.09 19.87
N THR A 394 11.25 -6.08 19.00
CA THR A 394 10.40 -4.89 19.30
C THR A 394 8.90 -5.14 19.15
N PHE A 395 8.49 -6.32 18.65
CA PHE A 395 7.08 -6.71 18.48
C PHE A 395 6.59 -7.74 19.51
N LEU A 396 7.40 -8.09 20.50
CA LEU A 396 6.95 -8.78 21.71
C LEU A 396 6.26 -7.74 22.63
N PRO A 397 4.93 -7.79 22.81
CA PRO A 397 4.26 -6.88 23.72
C PRO A 397 4.66 -7.20 25.17
N ASN A 398 4.81 -6.13 25.97
CA ASN A 398 5.19 -6.21 27.37
C ASN A 398 4.14 -7.02 28.15
N LEU A 399 4.49 -8.25 28.54
CA LEU A 399 3.58 -9.24 29.17
C LEU A 399 3.83 -9.38 30.69
N LEU A 400 4.52 -8.40 31.27
CA LEU A 400 4.73 -8.22 32.72
C LEU A 400 3.92 -7.00 33.17
N GLY A 401 2.84 -7.27 33.91
CA GLY A 401 1.81 -6.31 34.27
C GLY A 401 0.60 -6.95 34.94
N PHE A 402 0.87 -7.80 35.93
CA PHE A 402 -0.07 -8.27 36.95
C PHE A 402 0.59 -8.08 38.31
#